data_AF-A0A9Q0JID3-F1
#
_entry.id   AF-A0A9Q0JID3-F1
#
_cell.length_a   1.000
_cell.length_b   1.000
_cell.length_c   1.000
_cell.angle_alpha   90.00
_cell.angle_beta   90.00
_cell.angle_gamma   90.00
#
_symmetry.space_group_name_H-M   'P 1'
#
loop_
_entity.id
_entity.type
_entity.pdbx_description
1 polymer ?
#
loop_
_entity_poly.entity_id
_entity_poly.type
_entity_poly.pdbx_seq_one_letter_code
_entity_poly.pdbx_strand_id
1 'polypeptide(L)'
;MEYGWVGNGSETAITAASFGRSWAQQTEESYQLQLALALRVSSQAALANDPNLLDSCASNDTVSFSASSSSSSSAAESMSHRFWVNGSLSYSDKIPDGFYVLHGVDPYTWTLCTDHRDIGQVPSLELLKALDPRADLSIRVVVVDTFRDQGLKELHKRVIGLCSSWIPPKDVIHQLADIVCNQMGGVAFTEEEAFGKCWKERCVALKNRLGSVVFPIGSLSVGLCVHRAVLFKVLADSINLPCRIAKGCKYCRRDVASSCLVRIGSE
;
A
#
# COMPACT_ATOMS: atom_id res chain seq x y z
N MET A 1 54.53 -47.48 50.12
CA MET A 1 53.68 -46.43 49.52
C MET A 1 53.27 -46.95 48.15
N GLU A 2 52.12 -47.60 48.07
CA GLU A 2 51.45 -47.89 46.81
C GLU A 2 49.97 -47.57 47.04
N TYR A 3 49.48 -46.57 46.32
CA TYR A 3 48.07 -46.19 46.27
C TYR A 3 47.57 -46.53 44.86
N GLY A 4 46.42 -47.18 44.76
CA GLY A 4 45.78 -47.46 43.47
C GLY A 4 44.38 -48.00 43.64
N TRP A 5 43.43 -47.09 43.85
CA TRP A 5 42.01 -47.33 44.06
C TRP A 5 41.29 -47.82 42.79
N VAL A 6 40.37 -48.76 42.98
CA VAL A 6 39.31 -49.11 42.01
C VAL A 6 38.14 -48.16 42.23
N GLY A 7 37.65 -47.54 41.15
CA GLY A 7 36.42 -46.75 41.15
C GLY A 7 35.80 -46.78 39.76
N ASN A 8 34.80 -47.63 39.59
CA ASN A 8 34.02 -47.80 38.37
C ASN A 8 32.71 -47.01 38.49
N GLY A 9 32.31 -46.33 37.42
CA GLY A 9 30.93 -45.94 37.13
C GLY A 9 30.45 -44.60 37.70
N SER A 10 30.39 -43.57 36.84
CA SER A 10 29.16 -42.83 36.50
C SER A 10 29.53 -41.45 35.90
N GLU A 11 29.63 -41.36 34.58
CA GLU A 11 29.48 -40.07 33.90
C GLU A 11 28.38 -40.19 32.85
N THR A 12 27.25 -39.61 33.23
CA THR A 12 26.15 -39.25 32.35
C THR A 12 26.68 -38.45 31.16
N ALA A 13 26.65 -39.05 29.98
CA ALA A 13 26.78 -38.34 28.72
C ALA A 13 25.55 -37.45 28.50
N ILE A 14 25.58 -36.26 29.10
CA ILE A 14 24.81 -35.11 28.61
C ILE A 14 25.83 -34.23 27.88
N THR A 15 26.22 -34.67 26.69
CA THR A 15 27.11 -33.91 25.82
C THR A 15 26.51 -33.82 24.42
N ALA A 16 26.20 -32.56 24.06
CA ALA A 16 26.16 -32.02 22.71
C ALA A 16 25.04 -32.48 21.76
N ALA A 17 23.83 -31.96 21.97
CA ALA A 17 22.86 -31.77 20.88
C ALA A 17 23.24 -30.58 19.95
N SER A 18 24.53 -30.42 19.65
CA SER A 18 25.04 -29.39 18.73
C SER A 18 26.25 -29.93 17.94
N PHE A 19 26.09 -31.05 17.25
CA PHE A 19 27.07 -31.51 16.27
C PHE A 19 26.68 -31.08 14.86
N GLY A 20 27.43 -30.08 14.39
CA GLY A 20 27.62 -29.58 13.03
C GLY A 20 26.74 -30.09 11.90
N ARG A 21 25.93 -29.18 11.35
CA ARG A 21 25.45 -29.31 9.97
C ARG A 21 26.65 -29.49 9.02
N SER A 22 26.58 -30.50 8.16
CA SER A 22 27.58 -30.69 7.09
C SER A 22 27.51 -29.52 6.11
N TRP A 23 28.67 -29.10 5.57
CA TRP A 23 28.75 -28.03 4.57
C TRP A 23 27.86 -28.31 3.35
N ALA A 24 27.75 -29.58 2.94
CA ALA A 24 26.86 -30.01 1.88
C ALA A 24 25.38 -29.76 2.22
N GLN A 25 24.97 -30.07 3.45
CA GLN A 25 23.60 -29.86 3.93
C GLN A 25 23.27 -28.36 4.03
N GLN A 26 24.21 -27.56 4.51
CA GLN A 26 24.06 -26.10 4.60
C GLN A 26 23.96 -25.46 3.20
N THR A 27 24.68 -25.99 2.22
CA THR A 27 24.64 -25.52 0.83
C THR A 27 23.31 -25.88 0.17
N GLU A 28 22.84 -27.10 0.35
CA GLU A 28 21.53 -27.55 -0.16
C GLU A 28 20.38 -26.71 0.43
N GLU A 29 20.38 -26.50 1.75
CA GLU A 29 19.36 -25.67 2.39
C GLU A 29 19.40 -24.22 1.88
N SER A 30 20.59 -23.66 1.70
CA SER A 30 20.76 -22.31 1.15
C SER A 30 20.22 -22.22 -0.29
N TYR A 31 20.49 -23.24 -1.10
CA TYR A 31 19.97 -23.33 -2.46
C TYR A 31 18.44 -23.41 -2.48
N GLN A 32 17.84 -24.28 -1.66
CA GLN A 32 16.38 -24.42 -1.57
C GLN A 32 15.72 -23.13 -1.10
N LEU A 33 16.31 -22.41 -0.14
CA LEU A 33 15.81 -21.10 0.31
C LEU A 33 15.88 -20.05 -0.81
N GLN A 34 16.99 -20.00 -1.56
CA GLN A 34 17.12 -19.08 -2.69
C GLN A 34 16.13 -19.40 -3.81
N LEU A 35 15.91 -20.68 -4.11
CA LEU A 35 14.93 -21.12 -5.10
C LEU A 35 13.50 -20.76 -4.67
N ALA A 36 13.13 -21.06 -3.42
CA ALA A 36 11.83 -20.71 -2.87
C ALA A 36 11.57 -19.19 -2.90
N LEU A 37 12.60 -18.39 -2.56
CA LEU A 37 12.53 -16.94 -2.67
C LEU A 37 12.34 -16.48 -4.12
N ALA A 38 13.10 -17.02 -5.05
CA ALA A 38 13.01 -16.66 -6.47
C ALA A 38 11.63 -16.97 -7.05
N LEU A 39 11.06 -18.14 -6.73
CA LEU A 39 9.71 -18.53 -7.13
C LEU A 39 8.65 -17.58 -6.55
N ARG A 40 8.77 -17.24 -5.26
CA ARG A 40 7.84 -16.33 -4.57
C ARG A 40 7.87 -14.92 -5.17
N VAL A 41 9.06 -14.35 -5.38
CA VAL A 41 9.21 -13.02 -5.99
C VAL A 41 8.69 -13.00 -7.43
N SER A 42 8.92 -14.07 -8.19
CA SER A 42 8.43 -14.19 -9.57
C SER A 42 6.90 -14.26 -9.64
N SER A 43 6.27 -15.03 -8.74
CA SER A 43 4.82 -15.09 -8.62
C SER A 43 4.21 -13.73 -8.23
N GLN A 44 4.83 -13.00 -7.30
CA GLN A 44 4.39 -11.67 -6.91
C GLN A 44 4.46 -10.68 -8.08
N ALA A 45 5.52 -10.71 -8.88
CA ALA A 45 5.67 -9.84 -10.04
C ALA A 45 4.59 -10.10 -11.11
N ALA A 46 4.19 -11.37 -11.32
CA ALA A 46 3.11 -11.70 -12.24
C ALA A 46 1.76 -11.10 -11.81
N LEU A 47 1.46 -11.09 -10.50
CA LEU A 47 0.23 -10.53 -9.94
C LEU A 47 0.19 -8.99 -9.93
N ALA A 48 1.35 -8.34 -10.07
CA ALA A 48 1.45 -6.89 -10.13
C ALA A 48 1.25 -6.32 -11.54
N ASN A 49 1.17 -7.15 -12.59
CA ASN A 49 1.04 -6.68 -13.97
C ASN A 49 -0.36 -6.12 -14.28
N ASP A 50 -0.41 -5.10 -15.15
CA ASP A 50 -1.63 -4.46 -15.64
C ASP A 50 -2.45 -5.46 -16.49
N PRO A 51 -3.77 -5.63 -16.27
CA PRO A 51 -4.61 -6.47 -17.13
C PRO A 51 -4.61 -6.05 -18.61
N ASN A 52 -4.09 -4.87 -18.95
CA ASN A 52 -3.90 -4.43 -20.34
C ASN A 52 -2.54 -4.80 -20.96
N LEU A 53 -1.61 -5.40 -20.21
CA LEU A 53 -0.32 -5.87 -20.72
C LEU A 53 -0.36 -7.38 -20.96
N LEU A 54 -1.02 -7.76 -22.06
CA LEU A 54 -0.90 -9.03 -22.80
C LEU A 54 -0.93 -10.32 -21.95
N ASP A 55 -2.13 -10.86 -21.71
CA ASP A 55 -2.31 -12.30 -21.53
C ASP A 55 -2.49 -12.95 -22.91
N SER A 56 -1.39 -13.43 -23.47
CA SER A 56 -1.42 -14.47 -24.50
C SER A 56 -0.89 -15.74 -23.84
N CYS A 57 -1.68 -16.40 -22.99
CA CYS A 57 -1.86 -17.86 -22.92
C CYS A 57 -2.65 -18.26 -21.67
N ALA A 58 -3.98 -18.13 -21.70
CA ALA A 58 -4.85 -18.94 -20.85
C ALA A 58 -6.16 -19.25 -21.59
N SER A 59 -6.26 -20.48 -22.05
CA SER A 59 -7.44 -21.03 -22.71
C SER A 59 -8.68 -20.99 -21.82
N ASN A 60 -9.82 -20.71 -22.47
CA ASN A 60 -11.20 -20.84 -22.02
C ASN A 60 -11.47 -21.78 -20.83
N ASP A 61 -12.19 -21.24 -19.84
CA ASP A 61 -13.50 -21.71 -19.34
C ASP A 61 -13.60 -21.44 -17.84
N THR A 62 -14.42 -20.46 -17.45
CA THR A 62 -15.25 -20.52 -16.22
C THR A 62 -16.18 -19.31 -16.12
N VAL A 63 -17.42 -19.57 -16.55
CA VAL A 63 -18.71 -19.02 -16.09
C VAL A 63 -18.70 -17.86 -15.07
N SER A 64 -19.18 -16.71 -15.54
CA SER A 64 -19.66 -15.59 -14.75
C SER A 64 -21.01 -15.92 -14.10
N PHE A 65 -21.10 -15.95 -12.76
CA PHE A 65 -22.36 -15.80 -12.04
C PHE A 65 -22.14 -15.08 -10.68
N SER A 66 -22.76 -13.91 -10.57
CA SER A 66 -23.29 -13.28 -9.34
C SER A 66 -22.37 -13.11 -8.12
N ALA A 67 -21.67 -11.97 -8.03
CA ALA A 67 -20.97 -11.52 -6.82
C ALA A 67 -20.91 -9.98 -6.74
N SER A 68 -22.03 -9.29 -6.90
CA SER A 68 -22.07 -7.83 -7.08
C SER A 68 -21.74 -6.99 -5.83
N SER A 69 -21.59 -7.61 -4.65
CA SER A 69 -21.24 -6.93 -3.39
C SER A 69 -19.87 -7.33 -2.83
N SER A 70 -19.32 -8.48 -3.22
CA SER A 70 -17.95 -8.90 -2.88
C SER A 70 -16.92 -8.56 -3.96
N SER A 71 -17.36 -8.32 -5.21
CA SER A 71 -16.46 -7.95 -6.31
C SER A 71 -15.85 -6.55 -6.16
N SER A 72 -16.56 -5.59 -5.56
CA SER A 72 -16.04 -4.23 -5.38
C SER A 72 -14.94 -4.15 -4.33
N SER A 73 -15.11 -4.83 -3.19
CA SER A 73 -14.08 -4.93 -2.14
C SER A 73 -12.84 -5.66 -2.66
N SER A 74 -13.04 -6.78 -3.38
CA SER A 74 -11.94 -7.52 -3.99
C SER A 74 -11.21 -6.69 -5.06
N ALA A 75 -11.93 -5.96 -5.92
CA ALA A 75 -11.32 -5.08 -6.93
C ALA A 75 -10.55 -3.92 -6.31
N ALA A 76 -11.06 -3.35 -5.21
CA ALA A 76 -10.39 -2.29 -4.46
C ALA A 76 -9.11 -2.79 -3.78
N GLU A 77 -9.15 -3.98 -3.16
CA GLU A 77 -7.98 -4.63 -2.58
C GLU A 77 -6.94 -4.97 -3.65
N SER A 78 -7.35 -5.55 -4.78
CA SER A 78 -6.43 -5.84 -5.90
C SER A 78 -5.78 -4.58 -6.47
N MET A 79 -6.54 -3.49 -6.63
CA MET A 79 -5.96 -2.22 -7.09
C MET A 79 -5.04 -1.60 -6.03
N SER A 80 -5.38 -1.72 -4.75
CA SER A 80 -4.54 -1.26 -3.63
C SER A 80 -3.23 -2.03 -3.59
N HIS A 81 -3.25 -3.35 -3.79
CA HIS A 81 -2.04 -4.17 -3.91
C HIS A 81 -1.18 -3.75 -5.08
N ARG A 82 -1.77 -3.65 -6.28
CA ARG A 82 -1.03 -3.22 -7.48
C ARG A 82 -0.38 -1.86 -7.30
N PHE A 83 -1.12 -0.92 -6.70
CA PHE A 83 -0.59 0.41 -6.40
C PHE A 83 0.52 0.37 -5.35
N TRP A 84 0.39 -0.45 -4.31
CA TRP A 84 1.39 -0.59 -3.27
C TRP A 84 2.71 -1.17 -3.79
N VAL A 85 2.64 -2.13 -4.71
CA VAL A 85 3.82 -2.75 -5.35
C VAL A 85 4.42 -1.85 -6.43
N ASN A 86 3.61 -1.36 -7.38
CA ASN A 86 4.12 -0.63 -8.55
C ASN A 86 4.31 0.88 -8.30
N GLY A 87 3.55 1.45 -7.35
CA GLY A 87 3.52 2.88 -7.09
C GLY A 87 2.87 3.72 -8.20
N SER A 88 2.07 3.10 -9.08
CA SER A 88 1.46 3.76 -10.23
C SER A 88 0.03 3.31 -10.50
N LEU A 89 -0.76 4.18 -11.13
CA LEU A 89 -2.09 3.91 -11.67
C LEU A 89 -2.16 4.49 -13.08
N SER A 90 -2.76 3.77 -14.01
CA SER A 90 -2.92 4.15 -15.42
C SER A 90 -4.01 5.22 -15.60
N TYR A 91 -4.14 5.76 -16.83
CA TYR A 91 -5.21 6.73 -17.16
C TYR A 91 -6.61 6.09 -17.17
N SER A 92 -6.69 4.79 -17.43
CA SER A 92 -7.92 3.99 -17.46
C SER A 92 -8.35 3.50 -16.08
N ASP A 93 -7.43 3.43 -15.11
CA ASP A 93 -7.74 3.03 -13.74
C ASP A 93 -8.61 4.12 -13.08
N LYS A 94 -9.82 3.77 -12.66
CA LYS A 94 -10.63 4.61 -11.78
C LYS A 94 -10.51 4.09 -10.35
N ILE A 95 -10.26 4.96 -9.39
CA ILE A 95 -10.07 4.54 -8.00
C ILE A 95 -11.44 4.08 -7.42
N PRO A 96 -11.60 2.79 -7.08
CA PRO A 96 -12.85 2.29 -6.52
C PRO A 96 -13.02 2.69 -5.06
N ASP A 97 -14.27 2.64 -4.59
CA ASP A 97 -14.59 2.73 -3.17
C ASP A 97 -13.93 1.57 -2.40
N GLY A 98 -13.32 1.88 -1.26
CA GLY A 98 -12.56 0.93 -0.46
C GLY A 98 -11.08 0.82 -0.83
N PHE A 99 -10.60 1.52 -1.88
CA PHE A 99 -9.17 1.59 -2.20
C PHE A 99 -8.38 2.18 -1.02
N TYR A 100 -7.20 1.63 -0.72
CA TYR A 100 -6.39 2.11 0.40
C TYR A 100 -4.89 2.11 0.11
N VAL A 101 -4.19 2.99 0.84
CA VAL A 101 -2.74 3.12 0.84
C VAL A 101 -2.22 2.70 2.21
N LEU A 102 -1.35 1.68 2.22
CA LEU A 102 -0.71 1.15 3.43
C LEU A 102 0.65 1.83 3.67
N HIS A 103 0.92 2.20 4.92
CA HIS A 103 2.19 2.74 5.39
C HIS A 103 2.71 1.92 6.57
N GLY A 104 4.03 1.87 6.71
CA GLY A 104 4.69 1.18 7.83
C GLY A 104 4.95 -0.30 7.60
N VAL A 105 4.50 -0.83 6.46
CA VAL A 105 4.81 -2.18 5.97
C VAL A 105 5.36 -2.05 4.56
N ASP A 106 6.43 -2.77 4.28
CA ASP A 106 7.02 -2.88 2.95
C ASP A 106 6.39 -4.07 2.17
N PRO A 107 6.05 -3.91 0.87
CA PRO A 107 5.41 -4.98 0.09
C PRO A 107 6.21 -6.28 0.02
N TYR A 108 7.54 -6.20 -0.03
CA TYR A 108 8.40 -7.37 -0.09
C TYR A 108 8.41 -8.09 1.25
N THR A 109 8.55 -7.32 2.34
CA THR A 109 8.47 -7.85 3.72
C THR A 109 7.13 -8.55 3.95
N TRP A 110 6.01 -7.97 3.51
CA TRP A 110 4.69 -8.60 3.60
C TRP A 110 4.61 -9.91 2.82
N THR A 111 5.14 -9.93 1.60
CA THR A 111 5.11 -11.13 0.74
C THR A 111 5.94 -12.26 1.32
N LEU A 112 7.04 -11.96 2.01
CA LEU A 112 7.84 -12.97 2.71
C LEU A 112 7.13 -13.54 3.95
N CYS A 113 6.31 -12.74 4.63
CA CYS A 113 5.62 -13.12 5.86
C CYS A 113 4.22 -13.72 5.65
N THR A 114 3.69 -13.69 4.44
CA THR A 114 2.35 -14.21 4.12
C THR A 114 2.37 -15.67 3.69
N ASP A 115 1.26 -16.36 3.96
CA ASP A 115 1.02 -17.72 3.51
C ASP A 115 0.90 -17.79 2.00
N HIS A 116 1.25 -18.95 1.42
CA HIS A 116 1.22 -19.16 -0.03
C HIS A 116 -0.12 -18.84 -0.72
N ARG A 117 -1.24 -18.92 0.02
CA ARG A 117 -2.59 -18.66 -0.49
C ARG A 117 -2.90 -17.18 -0.65
N ASP A 118 -2.19 -16.33 0.09
CA ASP A 118 -2.42 -14.89 0.15
C ASP A 118 -1.29 -14.11 -0.55
N ILE A 119 -0.42 -14.82 -1.29
CA ILE A 119 0.62 -14.21 -2.12
C ILE A 119 -0.05 -13.28 -3.14
N GLY A 120 0.41 -12.02 -3.17
CA GLY A 120 -0.13 -10.98 -4.04
C GLY A 120 -1.44 -10.36 -3.56
N GLN A 121 -1.85 -10.62 -2.32
CA GLN A 121 -2.92 -9.88 -1.66
C GLN A 121 -2.32 -8.87 -0.67
N VAL A 122 -2.98 -7.72 -0.56
CA VAL A 122 -2.75 -6.77 0.55
C VAL A 122 -3.45 -7.28 1.81
N PRO A 123 -2.99 -6.90 3.02
CA PRO A 123 -3.72 -7.20 4.24
C PRO A 123 -5.15 -6.65 4.14
N SER A 124 -6.17 -7.48 4.36
CA SER A 124 -7.56 -7.08 4.17
C SER A 124 -7.93 -5.88 5.05
N LEU A 125 -8.82 -5.03 4.54
CA LEU A 125 -9.21 -3.83 5.26
C LEU A 125 -9.89 -4.14 6.60
N GLU A 126 -10.58 -5.28 6.70
CA GLU A 126 -11.21 -5.76 7.93
C GLU A 126 -10.17 -6.12 9.00
N LEU A 127 -9.11 -6.84 8.61
CA LEU A 127 -8.01 -7.17 9.51
C LEU A 127 -7.30 -5.92 10.00
N LEU A 128 -7.06 -4.95 9.10
CA LEU A 128 -6.46 -3.67 9.45
C LEU A 128 -7.35 -2.83 10.39
N LYS A 129 -8.67 -2.89 10.24
CA LYS A 129 -9.63 -2.24 11.15
C LYS A 129 -9.68 -2.90 12.52
N ALA A 130 -9.44 -4.21 12.60
CA ALA A 130 -9.46 -4.97 13.85
C ALA A 130 -8.19 -4.79 14.71
N LEU A 131 -7.13 -4.19 14.16
CA LEU A 131 -5.90 -3.92 14.90
C LEU A 131 -6.16 -3.01 16.10
N ASP A 132 -5.57 -3.36 17.24
CA ASP A 132 -5.67 -2.54 18.45
C ASP A 132 -5.01 -1.17 18.23
N PRO A 133 -5.78 -0.06 18.29
CA PRO A 133 -5.23 1.28 18.17
C PRO A 133 -4.25 1.60 19.31
N ARG A 134 -4.30 0.91 20.45
CA ARG A 134 -3.38 1.18 21.57
C ARG A 134 -2.02 0.55 21.38
N ALA A 135 -1.91 -0.43 20.48
CA ALA A 135 -0.63 -1.02 20.14
C ALA A 135 0.27 0.01 19.43
N ASP A 136 1.56 0.00 19.77
CA ASP A 136 2.59 0.83 19.16
C ASP A 136 3.01 0.25 17.79
N LEU A 137 2.03 0.17 16.89
CA LEU A 137 2.23 -0.26 15.52
C LEU A 137 2.58 0.95 14.64
N SER A 138 3.60 0.80 13.81
CA SER A 138 3.97 1.76 12.76
C SER A 138 2.96 1.79 11.60
N ILE A 139 2.06 0.82 11.56
CA ILE A 139 1.08 0.62 10.48
C ILE A 139 0.05 1.75 10.48
N ARG A 140 -0.15 2.35 9.31
CA ARG A 140 -1.17 3.38 9.07
C ARG A 140 -1.80 3.14 7.71
N VAL A 141 -3.13 3.27 7.63
CA VAL A 141 -3.88 2.99 6.40
C VAL A 141 -4.70 4.21 6.06
N VAL A 142 -4.63 4.66 4.81
CA VAL A 142 -5.49 5.71 4.29
C VAL A 142 -6.47 5.10 3.29
N VAL A 143 -7.76 5.16 3.57
CA VAL A 143 -8.82 4.56 2.75
C VAL A 143 -9.63 5.63 2.04
N VAL A 144 -10.02 5.34 0.79
CA VAL A 144 -10.99 6.10 0.01
C VAL A 144 -12.37 5.50 0.28
N ASP A 145 -13.20 6.24 1.00
CA ASP A 145 -14.55 5.82 1.36
C ASP A 145 -15.54 6.91 0.95
N THR A 146 -16.11 6.76 -0.24
CA THR A 146 -17.06 7.71 -0.82
C THR A 146 -18.41 7.77 -0.08
N PHE A 147 -18.73 6.74 0.72
CA PHE A 147 -20.01 6.63 1.42
C PHE A 147 -19.98 7.18 2.84
N ARG A 148 -18.88 7.01 3.57
CA ARG A 148 -18.79 7.38 5.00
C ARG A 148 -17.91 8.60 5.23
N ASP A 149 -16.98 8.91 4.32
CA ASP A 149 -16.10 10.06 4.45
C ASP A 149 -16.81 11.36 4.06
N GLN A 150 -17.25 12.10 5.09
CA GLN A 150 -17.91 13.38 4.87
C GLN A 150 -16.97 14.45 4.30
N GLY A 151 -15.67 14.40 4.65
CA GLY A 151 -14.68 15.32 4.10
C GLY A 151 -14.51 15.11 2.59
N LEU A 152 -14.47 13.86 2.15
CA LEU A 152 -14.40 13.54 0.72
C LEU A 152 -15.66 13.97 -0.04
N LYS A 153 -16.85 13.79 0.54
CA LYS A 153 -18.12 14.26 -0.06
C LYS A 153 -18.16 15.77 -0.22
N GLU A 154 -17.68 16.53 0.75
CA GLU A 154 -17.59 17.99 0.66
C GLU A 154 -16.63 18.42 -0.45
N LEU A 155 -15.48 17.75 -0.60
CA LEU A 155 -14.53 18.01 -1.68
C LEU A 155 -15.15 17.71 -3.05
N HIS A 156 -15.84 16.58 -3.22
CA HIS A 156 -16.58 16.28 -4.44
C HIS A 156 -17.59 17.38 -4.79
N LYS A 157 -18.39 17.83 -3.81
CA LYS A 157 -19.36 18.91 -4.02
C LYS A 157 -18.70 20.21 -4.46
N ARG A 158 -17.54 20.56 -3.87
CA ARG A 158 -16.77 21.75 -4.29
C ARG A 158 -16.30 21.62 -5.74
N VAL A 159 -15.71 20.48 -6.11
CA VAL A 159 -15.18 20.25 -7.46
C VAL A 159 -16.30 20.25 -8.52
N ILE A 160 -17.42 19.59 -8.28
CA ILE A 160 -18.59 19.61 -9.18
C ILE A 160 -19.13 21.04 -9.36
N GLY A 161 -19.12 21.84 -8.28
CA GLY A 161 -19.47 23.25 -8.34
C GLY A 161 -18.58 24.08 -9.27
N LEU A 162 -17.26 23.78 -9.31
CA LEU A 162 -16.32 24.46 -10.20
C LEU A 162 -16.56 24.12 -11.68
N CYS A 163 -16.87 22.87 -12.00
CA CYS A 163 -17.15 22.46 -13.38
C CYS A 163 -18.46 23.03 -13.93
N SER A 164 -19.34 23.53 -13.06
CA SER A 164 -20.61 24.15 -13.49
C SER A 164 -20.40 25.57 -14.04
N SER A 165 -19.31 26.23 -13.68
CA SER A 165 -18.87 27.47 -14.35
C SER A 165 -18.12 27.13 -15.63
N TRP A 166 -18.36 27.88 -16.71
CA TRP A 166 -17.66 27.74 -18.00
C TRP A 166 -16.17 28.08 -17.86
N ILE A 167 -15.40 27.13 -17.33
CA ILE A 167 -13.99 27.28 -17.00
C ILE A 167 -13.15 26.49 -18.02
N PRO A 168 -12.06 27.07 -18.57
CA PRO A 168 -11.10 26.34 -19.39
C PRO A 168 -10.54 25.12 -18.67
N PRO A 169 -10.24 24.01 -19.38
CA PRO A 169 -9.77 22.77 -18.74
C PRO A 169 -8.47 22.95 -17.93
N LYS A 170 -7.60 23.89 -18.32
CA LYS A 170 -6.38 24.23 -17.59
C LYS A 170 -6.67 24.84 -16.21
N ASP A 171 -7.65 25.73 -16.14
CA ASP A 171 -8.02 26.42 -14.90
C ASP A 171 -8.70 25.45 -13.92
N VAL A 172 -9.49 24.49 -14.42
CA VAL A 172 -10.05 23.39 -13.60
C VAL A 172 -8.93 22.57 -12.96
N ILE A 173 -7.87 22.25 -13.70
CA ILE A 173 -6.72 21.50 -13.18
C ILE A 173 -6.03 22.28 -12.05
N HIS A 174 -5.79 23.58 -12.25
CA HIS A 174 -5.17 24.42 -11.23
C HIS A 174 -6.03 24.54 -9.98
N GLN A 175 -7.33 24.80 -10.12
CA GLN A 175 -8.24 24.90 -8.98
C GLN A 175 -8.37 23.56 -8.24
N LEU A 176 -8.40 22.44 -8.96
CA LEU A 176 -8.41 21.11 -8.34
C LEU A 176 -7.12 20.87 -7.55
N ALA A 177 -5.97 21.24 -8.11
CA ALA A 177 -4.68 21.15 -7.42
C ALA A 177 -4.67 22.02 -6.16
N ASP A 178 -5.22 23.23 -6.20
CA ASP A 178 -5.32 24.12 -5.04
C ASP A 178 -6.23 23.56 -3.95
N ILE A 179 -7.38 22.97 -4.31
CA ILE A 179 -8.26 22.30 -3.36
C ILE A 179 -7.51 21.18 -2.63
N VAL A 180 -6.83 20.30 -3.36
CA VAL A 180 -6.06 19.19 -2.78
C VAL A 180 -4.91 19.72 -1.92
N CYS A 181 -4.22 20.75 -2.41
CA CYS A 181 -3.10 21.38 -1.71
C CYS A 181 -3.55 21.93 -0.36
N ASN A 182 -4.61 22.75 -0.35
CA ASN A 182 -5.16 23.37 0.84
C ASN A 182 -5.75 22.35 1.82
N GLN A 183 -6.40 21.29 1.32
CA GLN A 183 -6.91 20.22 2.17
C GLN A 183 -5.80 19.48 2.93
N MET A 184 -4.66 19.23 2.28
CA MET A 184 -3.61 18.35 2.79
C MET A 184 -2.37 19.10 3.32
N GLY A 185 -2.57 20.27 3.91
CA GLY A 185 -1.51 21.02 4.64
C GLY A 185 -0.89 22.18 3.87
N GLY A 186 -1.48 22.61 2.75
CA GLY A 186 -1.09 23.79 2.00
C GLY A 186 0.17 23.61 1.15
N VAL A 187 0.71 24.74 0.69
CA VAL A 187 1.96 24.80 -0.09
C VAL A 187 3.11 24.30 0.78
N ALA A 188 3.99 23.48 0.20
CA ALA A 188 5.15 22.99 0.93
C ALA A 188 6.22 24.11 1.05
N PHE A 189 6.30 24.67 2.26
CA PHE A 189 7.34 25.52 2.86
C PHE A 189 8.78 25.18 2.44
N THR A 190 9.43 24.36 3.25
CA THR A 190 10.84 24.00 3.14
C THR A 190 11.07 22.78 4.04
N GLU A 191 12.08 21.99 3.69
CA GLU A 191 12.53 20.75 4.34
C GLU A 191 11.52 19.59 4.36
N GLU A 192 11.84 18.60 3.53
CA GLU A 192 11.12 17.35 3.38
C GLU A 192 10.80 16.68 4.73
N GLU A 193 11.71 16.82 5.71
CA GLU A 193 11.64 16.26 7.06
C GLU A 193 10.50 16.85 7.90
N ALA A 194 10.25 18.16 7.82
CA ALA A 194 9.18 18.82 8.55
C ALA A 194 7.80 18.24 8.18
N PHE A 195 7.59 17.96 6.89
CA PHE A 195 6.32 17.43 6.41
C PHE A 195 6.08 15.98 6.88
N GLY A 196 7.12 15.16 6.94
CA GLY A 196 7.05 13.80 7.47
C GLY A 196 6.74 13.77 8.97
N LYS A 197 7.32 14.69 9.74
CA LYS A 197 7.04 14.86 11.17
C LYS A 197 5.60 15.31 11.40
N CYS A 198 5.14 16.35 10.71
CA CYS A 198 3.76 16.83 10.77
C CYS A 198 2.75 15.73 10.41
N TRP A 199 3.03 14.94 9.36
CA TRP A 199 2.21 13.78 9.01
C TRP A 199 2.10 12.79 10.17
N LYS A 200 3.23 12.37 10.75
CA LYS A 200 3.26 11.44 11.88
C LYS A 200 2.45 11.96 13.07
N GLU A 201 2.67 13.22 13.47
CA GLU A 201 1.95 13.87 14.58
C GLU A 201 0.44 13.93 14.33
N ARG A 202 0.03 14.37 13.14
CA ARG A 202 -1.38 14.45 12.75
C ARG A 202 -2.04 13.08 12.69
N CYS A 203 -1.32 12.06 12.23
CA CYS A 203 -1.85 10.70 12.24
C CYS A 203 -1.94 10.11 13.64
N VAL A 204 -1.07 10.47 14.59
CA VAL A 204 -1.24 10.05 16.00
C VAL A 204 -2.48 10.71 16.60
N ALA A 205 -2.69 12.00 16.37
CA ALA A 205 -3.91 12.68 16.81
C ALA A 205 -5.17 12.07 16.18
N LEU A 206 -5.12 11.74 14.88
CA LEU A 206 -6.23 11.12 14.16
C LEU A 206 -6.51 9.69 14.65
N LYS A 207 -5.45 8.91 14.92
CA LYS A 207 -5.52 7.57 15.53
C LYS A 207 -6.23 7.62 16.89
N ASN A 208 -5.85 8.57 17.74
CA ASN A 208 -6.46 8.75 19.06
C ASN A 208 -7.93 9.18 18.97
N ARG A 209 -8.27 10.05 18.01
CA ARG A 209 -9.64 10.54 17.81
C ARG A 209 -10.58 9.47 17.25
N LEU A 210 -10.12 8.71 16.26
CA LEU A 210 -10.93 7.71 15.57
C LEU A 210 -10.90 6.34 16.25
N GLY A 211 -9.91 6.08 17.11
CA GLY A 211 -9.70 4.76 17.69
C GLY A 211 -9.46 3.70 16.62
N SER A 212 -8.69 4.03 15.57
CA SER A 212 -8.36 3.12 14.47
C SER A 212 -7.03 3.50 13.83
N VAL A 213 -6.34 2.52 13.23
CA VAL A 213 -5.18 2.76 12.35
C VAL A 213 -5.58 3.08 10.90
N VAL A 214 -6.88 2.99 10.59
CA VAL A 214 -7.47 3.27 9.28
C VAL A 214 -8.09 4.66 9.27
N PHE A 215 -7.66 5.49 8.31
CA PHE A 215 -8.04 6.88 8.20
C PHE A 215 -8.74 7.14 6.87
N PRO A 216 -9.95 7.73 6.87
CA PRO A 216 -10.58 8.18 5.63
C PRO A 216 -9.79 9.37 5.04
N ILE A 217 -9.55 9.36 3.73
CA ILE A 217 -8.66 10.30 3.02
C ILE A 217 -9.06 11.77 3.21
N GLY A 218 -10.36 12.07 3.26
CA GLY A 218 -10.92 13.40 3.47
C GLY A 218 -10.75 13.92 4.90
N SER A 219 -10.44 13.05 5.87
CA SER A 219 -10.12 13.46 7.25
C SER A 219 -8.65 13.87 7.45
N LEU A 220 -7.81 13.73 6.43
CA LEU A 220 -6.40 14.10 6.51
C LEU A 220 -6.22 15.61 6.37
N SER A 221 -5.75 16.26 7.43
CA SER A 221 -5.40 17.70 7.42
C SER A 221 -4.01 18.00 6.87
N VAL A 222 -3.14 16.99 6.87
CA VAL A 222 -1.78 17.00 6.29
C VAL A 222 -1.64 15.67 5.58
N GLY A 223 -1.11 15.64 4.36
CA GLY A 223 -0.99 14.40 3.58
C GLY A 223 0.25 14.40 2.70
N LEU A 224 0.99 13.28 2.70
CA LEU A 224 2.16 13.05 1.85
C LEU A 224 1.82 13.19 0.36
N CYS A 225 2.84 13.27 -0.50
CA CYS A 225 2.66 13.36 -1.96
C CYS A 225 1.82 12.21 -2.53
N VAL A 226 1.94 10.98 -2.01
CA VAL A 226 1.07 9.86 -2.37
C VAL A 226 -0.40 10.14 -2.04
N HIS A 227 -0.72 10.66 -0.86
CA HIS A 227 -2.10 10.99 -0.49
C HIS A 227 -2.66 12.11 -1.35
N ARG A 228 -1.85 13.12 -1.65
CA ARG A 228 -2.24 14.22 -2.54
C ARG A 228 -2.51 13.72 -3.96
N ALA A 229 -1.65 12.85 -4.49
CA ALA A 229 -1.84 12.27 -5.81
C ALA A 229 -3.09 11.39 -5.89
N VAL A 230 -3.33 10.57 -4.86
CA VAL A 230 -4.54 9.73 -4.76
C VAL A 230 -5.79 10.59 -4.65
N LEU A 231 -5.82 11.60 -3.75
CA LEU A 231 -6.97 12.49 -3.61
C LEU A 231 -7.23 13.27 -4.92
N PHE A 232 -6.18 13.78 -5.57
CA PHE A 232 -6.32 14.45 -6.86
C PHE A 232 -6.96 13.52 -7.88
N LYS A 233 -6.51 12.26 -7.98
CA LYS A 233 -7.07 11.30 -8.92
C LYS A 233 -8.52 10.95 -8.61
N VAL A 234 -8.88 10.72 -7.34
CA VAL A 234 -10.28 10.48 -6.92
C VAL A 234 -11.19 11.62 -7.36
N LEU A 235 -10.78 12.86 -7.11
CA LEU A 235 -11.55 14.04 -7.49
C LEU A 235 -11.58 14.24 -9.01
N ALA A 236 -10.47 13.99 -9.71
CA ALA A 236 -10.40 14.05 -11.18
C ALA A 236 -11.30 13.00 -11.84
N ASP A 237 -11.34 11.78 -11.31
CA ASP A 237 -12.20 10.70 -11.80
C ASP A 237 -13.69 11.10 -11.68
N SER A 238 -14.07 11.90 -10.68
CA SER A 238 -15.46 12.39 -10.49
C SER A 238 -15.93 13.37 -11.58
N ILE A 239 -15.00 14.07 -12.22
CA ILE A 239 -15.24 15.02 -13.32
C ILE A 239 -14.75 14.48 -14.68
N ASN A 240 -14.38 13.19 -14.73
CA ASN A 240 -13.81 12.52 -15.91
C ASN A 240 -12.58 13.23 -16.50
N LEU A 241 -11.75 13.85 -15.65
CA LEU A 241 -10.48 14.44 -16.06
C LEU A 241 -9.41 13.33 -16.21
N PRO A 242 -8.84 13.10 -17.41
CA PRO A 242 -7.90 12.01 -17.63
C PRO A 242 -6.58 12.26 -16.89
N CYS A 243 -6.32 11.45 -15.87
CA CYS A 243 -5.08 11.52 -15.10
C CYS A 243 -4.57 10.14 -14.67
N ARG A 244 -3.25 10.05 -14.46
CA ARG A 244 -2.55 8.85 -14.01
C ARG A 244 -1.65 9.18 -12.81
N ILE A 245 -1.39 8.20 -11.95
CA ILE A 245 -0.40 8.34 -10.87
C ILE A 245 0.89 7.67 -11.30
N ALA A 246 2.00 8.38 -11.18
CA ALA A 246 3.33 7.88 -11.43
C ALA A 246 4.15 7.84 -10.14
N LYS A 247 5.00 6.83 -10.01
CA LYS A 247 5.98 6.73 -8.94
C LYS A 247 7.03 7.82 -9.10
N GLY A 248 7.39 8.46 -7.99
CA GLY A 248 8.32 9.58 -7.93
C GLY A 248 7.63 10.92 -7.73
N CYS A 249 8.35 11.84 -7.10
CA CYS A 249 7.94 13.23 -6.88
C CYS A 249 9.17 14.11 -6.94
N LYS A 250 9.08 15.22 -7.68
CA LYS A 250 10.20 16.17 -7.82
C LYS A 250 10.65 16.75 -6.47
N TYR A 251 9.73 16.83 -5.51
CA TYR A 251 9.93 17.51 -4.23
C TYR A 251 10.12 16.54 -3.06
N CYS A 252 9.90 15.24 -3.26
CA CYS A 252 10.06 14.23 -2.22
C CYS A 252 11.06 13.16 -2.66
N ARG A 253 12.12 12.95 -1.88
CA ARG A 253 13.13 11.89 -2.01
C ARG A 253 12.77 10.62 -1.23
N ARG A 254 11.56 10.53 -0.67
CA ARG A 254 11.08 9.32 0.04
C ARG A 254 10.60 8.21 -0.90
N ASP A 255 10.64 6.98 -0.40
CA ASP A 255 10.24 5.77 -1.14
C ASP A 255 8.76 5.74 -1.56
N VAL A 256 7.90 6.46 -0.84
CA VAL A 256 6.46 6.63 -1.11
C VAL A 256 6.15 7.88 -1.94
N ALA A 257 7.11 8.33 -2.77
CA ALA A 257 6.91 9.47 -3.63
C ALA A 257 5.94 9.14 -4.78
N SER A 258 4.92 9.98 -4.98
CA SER A 258 4.02 9.87 -6.14
C SER A 258 3.64 11.24 -6.68
N SER A 259 3.36 11.28 -7.98
CA SER A 259 2.89 12.47 -8.69
C SER A 259 1.69 12.12 -9.57
N CYS A 260 0.74 13.03 -9.68
CA CYS A 260 -0.38 12.89 -10.61
C CYS A 260 -0.08 13.63 -11.91
N LEU A 261 -0.25 12.96 -13.05
CA LEU A 261 -0.03 13.49 -14.38
C LEU A 261 -1.38 13.60 -15.10
N VAL A 262 -1.72 14.80 -15.56
CA VAL A 262 -2.98 15.08 -16.25
C VAL A 262 -2.71 15.16 -17.75
N ARG A 263 -3.56 14.52 -18.55
CA ARG A 263 -3.51 14.63 -20.01
C ARG A 263 -4.38 15.82 -20.44
N ILE A 264 -3.75 16.82 -21.02
CA ILE A 264 -4.45 17.93 -21.68
C ILE A 264 -4.48 17.59 -23.17
N GLY A 265 -5.67 17.57 -23.79
CA GLY A 265 -5.77 17.41 -25.25
C GLY A 265 -5.00 18.55 -25.94
N SER A 266 -4.29 18.26 -27.03
CA SER A 266 -3.88 19.34 -27.91
C SER A 266 -5.16 19.92 -28.53
N GLU A 267 -5.32 21.24 -28.44
CA GLU A 267 -6.24 21.94 -29.34
C GLU A 267 -5.88 21.65 -30.81
#